data_AF-A0A519VXV6-F1
#
_entry.id   AF-A0A519VXV6-F1
#
_cell.length_a   1.000
_cell.length_b   1.000
_cell.length_c   1.000
_cell.angle_alpha   90.00
_cell.angle_beta   90.00
_cell.angle_gamma   90.00
#
_symmetry.space_group_name_H-M   'P 1'
#
loop_
_entity.id
_entity.type
_entity.pdbx_description
1 polymer ?
#
loop_
_entity_poly.entity_id
_entity_poly.type
_entity_poly.pdbx_seq_one_letter_code
_entity_poly.pdbx_strand_id
1 'polypeptide(L)'
;LNKGGKWGIYRAGLLHLRYSEAANRDGKSKLGWALLNIGIANTFYTGTRSSAGAPTPVSFDEINTMQTPYPAPYYLDARNNNDYKSPWYRNTGIRNRAGLTPLDASLQSDMIGLEGKLIDEGALELAFEGNRWPDLVRIARRQNNPAFLAERVYQKLLKDGDPTASSARAKLLNPENWYLPFEWK
;
A
#
# COMPACT_ATOMS: atom_id res chain seq x y z
N LEU A 1 37.35 8.22 2.24
CA LEU A 1 36.51 7.62 3.31
C LEU A 1 35.38 6.84 2.68
N ASN A 2 35.62 5.56 2.40
CA ASN A 2 34.60 4.62 1.94
C ASN A 2 33.72 4.28 3.14
N LYS A 3 32.68 5.10 3.39
CA LYS A 3 31.68 4.78 4.41
C LYS A 3 30.90 3.58 3.87
N GLY A 4 31.22 2.37 4.35
CA GLY A 4 30.57 1.14 3.92
C GLY A 4 29.08 1.34 3.75
N GLY A 5 28.61 1.27 2.50
CA GLY A 5 27.22 1.54 2.17
C GLY A 5 26.33 0.55 2.91
N LYS A 6 25.32 1.05 3.62
CA LYS A 6 24.28 0.19 4.19
C LYS A 6 23.40 -0.28 3.04
N TRP A 7 23.43 -1.57 2.70
CA TRP A 7 22.46 -2.17 1.80
C TRP A 7 21.16 -2.37 2.57
N GLY A 8 20.21 -1.46 2.41
CA GLY A 8 18.86 -1.63 2.94
C GLY A 8 18.11 -2.71 2.16
N ILE A 9 18.10 -3.95 2.66
CA ILE A 9 17.33 -5.05 2.05
C ILE A 9 15.82 -4.90 2.24
N TYR A 10 15.41 -4.05 3.19
CA TYR A 10 14.01 -3.79 3.49
C TYR A 10 13.86 -2.41 4.11
N ARG A 11 13.01 -1.57 3.51
CA ARG A 11 12.76 -0.21 3.99
C ARG A 11 11.37 -0.05 4.57
N ALA A 12 11.17 1.01 5.36
CA ALA A 12 9.91 1.25 6.05
C ALA A 12 8.71 1.28 5.09
N GLY A 13 8.82 1.89 3.90
CA GLY A 13 7.72 1.92 2.93
C GLY A 13 7.31 0.53 2.46
N LEU A 14 8.27 -0.37 2.19
CA LEU A 14 7.98 -1.76 1.85
C LEU A 14 7.21 -2.46 2.96
N LEU A 15 7.67 -2.33 4.21
CA LEU A 15 7.00 -2.93 5.37
C LEU A 15 5.55 -2.46 5.49
N HIS A 16 5.32 -1.15 5.38
CA HIS A 16 3.99 -0.57 5.52
C HIS A 16 3.07 -1.00 4.38
N LEU A 17 3.57 -1.08 3.14
CA LEU A 17 2.80 -1.58 2.00
C LEU A 17 2.42 -3.05 2.17
N ARG A 18 3.36 -3.91 2.60
CA ARG A 18 3.08 -5.34 2.86
C ARG A 18 2.09 -5.52 3.99
N TYR A 19 2.22 -4.75 5.07
CA TYR A 19 1.29 -4.81 6.19
C TYR A 19 -0.10 -4.31 5.80
N SER A 20 -0.17 -3.22 5.03
CA SER A 20 -1.42 -2.69 4.48
C SER A 20 -2.09 -3.68 3.54
N GLU A 21 -1.33 -4.34 2.66
CA GLU A 21 -1.83 -5.38 1.77
C GLU A 21 -2.36 -6.60 2.55
N ALA A 22 -1.65 -7.04 3.59
CA ALA A 22 -2.09 -8.11 4.46
C ALA A 22 -3.40 -7.75 5.19
N ALA A 23 -3.47 -6.56 5.79
CA ALA A 23 -4.68 -6.07 6.44
C ALA A 23 -5.86 -6.00 5.45
N ASN A 24 -5.63 -5.48 4.25
CA ASN A 24 -6.64 -5.41 3.21
C ASN A 24 -7.17 -6.82 2.84
N ARG A 25 -6.27 -7.78 2.64
CA ARG A 25 -6.64 -9.16 2.28
C ARG A 25 -7.30 -9.94 3.42
N ASP A 26 -7.05 -9.56 4.66
CA ASP A 26 -7.72 -10.12 5.83
C ASP A 26 -9.10 -9.47 6.12
N GLY A 27 -9.60 -8.63 5.20
CA GLY A 27 -10.91 -7.97 5.33
C GLY A 27 -10.89 -6.67 6.15
N LYS A 28 -9.70 -6.14 6.46
CA LYS A 28 -9.51 -4.88 7.20
C LYS A 28 -9.11 -3.79 6.20
N SER A 29 -9.85 -3.68 5.09
CA SER A 29 -9.59 -2.74 3.99
C SER A 29 -9.54 -1.29 4.46
N LYS A 30 -10.36 -0.90 5.44
CA LYS A 30 -10.27 0.42 6.08
C LYS A 30 -8.89 0.69 6.71
N LEU A 31 -8.30 -0.30 7.39
CA LEU A 31 -6.94 -0.18 7.93
C LEU A 31 -5.89 -0.16 6.82
N GLY A 32 -6.03 -1.03 5.80
CA GLY A 32 -5.15 -0.99 4.63
C GLY A 32 -5.14 0.40 3.98
N TRP A 33 -6.32 0.97 3.78
CA TRP A 33 -6.51 2.32 3.24
C TRP A 33 -5.91 3.40 4.15
N ALA A 34 -6.05 3.27 5.47
CA ALA A 34 -5.46 4.19 6.44
C ALA A 34 -3.93 4.24 6.31
N LEU A 35 -3.29 3.06 6.30
CA LEU A 35 -1.83 2.94 6.18
C LEU A 35 -1.31 3.44 4.83
N LEU A 36 -2.11 3.31 3.78
CA LEU A 36 -1.78 3.82 2.46
C LEU A 36 -1.90 5.35 2.38
N ASN A 37 -2.98 5.92 2.94
CA ASN A 37 -3.38 7.31 2.69
C ASN A 37 -3.00 8.27 3.81
N ILE A 38 -3.90 8.50 4.76
CA ILE A 38 -3.86 9.61 5.74
C ILE A 38 -3.49 9.18 7.16
N GLY A 39 -3.17 7.90 7.35
CA GLY A 39 -2.77 7.34 8.62
C GLY A 39 -3.92 6.92 9.52
N ILE A 40 -3.57 6.19 10.58
CA ILE A 40 -4.53 5.51 11.47
C ILE A 40 -5.41 6.51 12.22
N ALA A 41 -4.78 7.48 12.91
CA ALA A 41 -5.49 8.45 13.74
C ALA A 41 -6.56 9.21 12.92
N ASN A 42 -6.18 9.75 11.77
CA ASN A 42 -7.11 10.49 10.91
C ASN A 42 -8.25 9.61 10.35
N THR A 43 -7.98 8.33 10.04
CA THR A 43 -8.97 7.45 9.39
C THR A 43 -10.00 6.90 10.37
N PHE A 44 -9.60 6.59 11.60
CA PHE A 44 -10.49 6.00 12.60
C PHE A 44 -11.16 7.02 13.51
N TYR A 45 -10.62 8.24 13.62
CA TYR A 45 -11.20 9.27 14.46
C TYR A 45 -12.60 9.72 14.01
N THR A 46 -13.57 9.64 14.93
CA THR A 46 -14.99 10.00 14.70
C THR A 46 -15.47 11.18 15.56
N GLY A 47 -14.57 11.92 16.20
CA GLY A 47 -14.93 13.06 17.07
C GLY A 47 -14.80 14.43 16.41
N THR A 48 -14.73 15.46 17.25
CA THR A 48 -14.56 16.87 16.91
C THR A 48 -13.31 17.15 16.06
N ARG A 49 -13.49 17.80 14.91
CA ARG A 49 -12.38 18.20 14.02
C ARG A 49 -12.24 19.72 13.94
N SER A 50 -11.03 20.18 13.66
CA SER A 50 -10.78 21.57 13.29
C SER A 50 -11.42 21.90 11.92
N SER A 51 -11.50 23.19 11.59
CA SER A 51 -11.95 23.64 10.26
C SER A 51 -11.07 23.13 9.11
N ALA A 52 -9.80 22.83 9.38
CA ALA A 52 -8.87 22.20 8.45
C ALA A 52 -9.00 20.66 8.41
N GLY A 53 -9.95 20.08 9.14
CA GLY A 53 -10.23 18.65 9.18
C GLY A 53 -9.31 17.83 10.08
N ALA A 54 -8.42 18.45 10.85
CA ALA A 54 -7.52 17.75 11.77
C ALA A 54 -8.29 17.27 13.03
N PRO A 55 -8.02 16.06 13.56
CA PRO A 55 -8.59 15.59 14.82
C PRO A 55 -8.27 16.52 16.00
N THR A 56 -9.29 16.94 16.74
CA THR A 56 -9.16 17.79 17.93
C THR A 56 -10.02 17.22 19.06
N PRO A 57 -9.60 16.10 19.68
CA PRO A 57 -10.42 15.40 20.67
C PRO A 57 -10.71 16.28 21.89
N VAL A 58 -12.00 16.41 22.22
CA VAL A 58 -12.48 17.18 23.39
C VAL A 58 -12.89 16.28 24.57
N SER A 59 -12.83 14.96 24.40
CA SER A 59 -13.12 13.98 25.45
C SER A 59 -12.27 12.72 25.33
N PHE A 60 -12.26 11.90 26.39
CA PHE A 60 -11.62 10.58 26.38
C PHE A 60 -12.26 9.63 25.35
N ASP A 61 -13.58 9.72 25.18
CA ASP A 61 -14.29 8.90 24.20
C ASP A 61 -13.84 9.22 22.78
N GLU A 62 -13.72 10.51 22.45
CA GLU A 62 -13.26 10.92 21.13
C GLU A 62 -11.83 10.49 20.84
N ILE A 63 -10.87 10.74 21.75
CA ILE A 63 -9.48 10.32 21.51
C ILE A 63 -9.40 8.79 21.39
N ASN A 64 -10.19 8.03 22.15
CA ASN A 64 -10.20 6.57 22.08
C ASN A 64 -10.56 6.01 20.70
N THR A 65 -11.26 6.77 19.85
CA THR A 65 -11.57 6.37 18.47
C THR A 65 -10.38 6.40 17.51
N MET A 66 -9.24 6.98 17.90
CA MET A 66 -7.99 6.95 17.11
C MET A 66 -7.29 5.58 17.11
N GLN A 67 -7.93 4.56 17.66
CA GLN A 67 -7.44 3.19 17.69
C GLN A 67 -8.18 2.36 16.65
N THR A 68 -7.48 1.39 16.06
CA THR A 68 -8.16 0.39 15.22
C THR A 68 -9.06 -0.50 16.09
N PRO A 69 -10.26 -0.87 15.64
CA PRO A 69 -11.21 -1.69 16.41
C PRO A 69 -10.93 -3.20 16.26
N TYR A 70 -9.69 -3.59 16.00
CA TYR A 70 -9.31 -4.97 15.70
C TYR A 70 -8.41 -5.55 16.80
N PRO A 71 -8.43 -6.87 17.03
CA PRO A 71 -7.45 -7.53 17.87
C PRO A 71 -6.06 -7.55 17.20
N ALA A 72 -5.04 -7.96 17.96
CA ALA A 72 -3.73 -8.26 17.40
C ALA A 72 -3.86 -9.28 16.24
N PRO A 73 -3.07 -9.12 15.15
CA PRO A 73 -1.99 -8.15 14.97
C PRO A 73 -2.46 -6.74 14.55
N TYR A 74 -3.72 -6.57 14.16
CA TYR A 74 -4.23 -5.32 13.59
C TYR A 74 -4.63 -4.25 14.60
N TYR A 75 -4.40 -4.48 15.90
CA TYR A 75 -4.56 -3.49 16.96
C TYR A 75 -3.41 -2.46 16.91
N LEU A 76 -3.70 -1.27 16.37
CA LEU A 76 -2.79 -0.14 16.29
C LEU A 76 -3.38 1.05 17.05
N ASP A 77 -2.69 1.45 18.12
CA ASP A 77 -3.07 2.59 18.95
C ASP A 77 -2.38 3.87 18.45
N ALA A 78 -3.14 4.75 17.80
CA ALA A 78 -2.67 6.03 17.25
C ALA A 78 -3.22 7.26 17.98
N ARG A 79 -3.69 7.09 19.22
CA ARG A 79 -4.15 8.21 20.06
C ARG A 79 -3.11 9.31 20.17
N ASN A 80 -3.59 10.55 20.01
CA ASN A 80 -2.76 11.73 19.94
C ASN A 80 -3.51 12.98 20.42
N ASN A 81 -3.05 13.60 21.49
CA ASN A 81 -3.38 14.98 21.89
C ASN A 81 -2.16 15.62 22.55
N ASN A 82 -2.28 16.80 23.17
CA ASN A 82 -1.13 17.47 23.79
C ASN A 82 -0.49 16.67 24.94
N ASP A 83 -1.29 15.89 25.66
CA ASP A 83 -0.87 15.20 26.88
C ASP A 83 -0.52 13.72 26.66
N TYR A 84 -1.02 13.10 25.58
CA TYR A 84 -0.97 11.67 25.34
C TYR A 84 -0.59 11.35 23.90
N LYS A 85 0.46 10.52 23.74
CA LYS A 85 1.00 10.07 22.45
C LYS A 85 1.17 8.54 22.47
N SER A 86 0.33 7.81 21.74
CA SER A 86 0.44 6.35 21.62
C SER A 86 1.43 5.89 20.55
N PRO A 87 1.89 4.62 20.53
CA PRO A 87 2.97 4.16 19.64
C PRO A 87 2.78 4.48 18.13
N TRP A 88 1.54 4.48 17.63
CA TRP A 88 1.25 4.74 16.21
C TRP A 88 0.81 6.18 15.92
N TYR A 89 0.95 7.12 16.88
CA TYR A 89 0.45 8.49 16.75
C TYR A 89 1.05 9.29 15.57
N ARG A 90 2.25 8.91 15.10
CA ARG A 90 2.93 9.53 13.94
C ARG A 90 2.66 8.81 12.62
N ASN A 91 1.85 7.76 12.62
CA ASN A 91 1.49 7.10 11.37
C ASN A 91 0.57 8.03 10.59
N THR A 92 1.11 8.65 9.55
CA THR A 92 0.38 9.58 8.67
C THR A 92 0.01 8.97 7.34
N GLY A 93 0.38 7.70 7.08
CA GLY A 93 0.16 7.02 5.81
C GLY A 93 1.21 7.36 4.74
N ILE A 94 1.46 6.42 3.81
CA ILE A 94 2.54 6.53 2.81
C ILE A 94 2.34 7.72 1.87
N ARG A 95 1.11 7.87 1.35
CA ARG A 95 0.78 8.91 0.36
C ARG A 95 0.80 10.31 0.98
N ASN A 96 0.22 10.48 2.16
CA ASN A 96 0.24 11.76 2.84
C ASN A 96 1.66 12.16 3.28
N ARG A 97 2.53 11.21 3.67
CA ARG A 97 3.96 11.48 3.89
C ARG A 97 4.64 12.04 2.64
N ALA A 98 4.20 11.63 1.45
CA ALA A 98 4.68 12.16 0.17
C ALA A 98 3.90 13.41 -0.32
N GLY A 99 2.96 13.94 0.46
CA GLY A 99 2.14 15.10 0.09
C GLY A 99 1.10 14.82 -1.01
N LEU A 100 0.77 13.54 -1.25
CA LEU A 100 -0.19 13.15 -2.28
C LEU A 100 -1.62 13.21 -1.75
N THR A 101 -2.56 13.62 -2.61
CA THR A 101 -3.99 13.55 -2.33
C THR A 101 -4.39 12.11 -1.97
N PRO A 102 -5.19 11.90 -0.90
CA PRO A 102 -5.67 10.59 -0.55
C PRO A 102 -6.53 10.01 -1.67
N LEU A 103 -6.44 8.70 -1.84
CA LEU A 103 -7.33 7.96 -2.72
C LEU A 103 -8.75 7.98 -2.16
N ASP A 104 -9.73 7.74 -3.03
CA ASP A 104 -11.15 7.76 -2.67
C ASP A 104 -11.47 6.85 -1.48
N ALA A 105 -12.34 7.31 -0.59
CA ALA A 105 -12.72 6.60 0.62
C ALA A 105 -13.56 5.33 0.33
N SER A 106 -14.17 5.21 -0.85
CA SER A 106 -14.85 3.98 -1.30
C SER A 106 -13.94 2.75 -1.28
N LEU A 107 -12.63 2.94 -1.43
CA LEU A 107 -11.63 1.88 -1.33
C LEU A 107 -11.49 1.30 0.10
N GLN A 108 -12.04 1.96 1.13
CA GLN A 108 -12.09 1.40 2.49
C GLN A 108 -12.95 0.13 2.58
N SER A 109 -13.85 -0.08 1.62
CA SER A 109 -14.73 -1.25 1.51
C SER A 109 -14.51 -2.07 0.23
N ASP A 110 -13.60 -1.65 -0.66
CA ASP A 110 -13.26 -2.38 -1.89
C ASP A 110 -11.86 -3.00 -1.77
N MET A 111 -11.83 -4.27 -1.37
CA MET A 111 -10.58 -5.00 -1.16
C MET A 111 -9.76 -5.17 -2.46
N ILE A 112 -10.41 -5.47 -3.58
CA ILE A 112 -9.72 -5.71 -4.85
C ILE A 112 -9.22 -4.39 -5.44
N GLY A 113 -10.03 -3.34 -5.41
CA GLY A 113 -9.62 -2.01 -5.85
C GLY A 113 -8.48 -1.45 -5.01
N LEU A 114 -8.56 -1.58 -3.69
CA LEU A 114 -7.49 -1.12 -2.79
C LEU A 114 -6.20 -1.90 -3.03
N GLU A 115 -6.27 -3.21 -3.25
CA GLU A 115 -5.09 -4.00 -3.61
C GLU A 115 -4.43 -3.48 -4.88
N GLY A 116 -5.22 -3.20 -5.93
CA GLY A 116 -4.68 -2.60 -7.14
C GLY A 116 -3.90 -1.31 -6.86
N LYS A 117 -4.47 -0.44 -6.01
CA LYS A 117 -3.81 0.82 -5.61
C LYS A 117 -2.59 0.64 -4.73
N LEU A 118 -2.57 -0.35 -3.85
CA LEU A 118 -1.38 -0.70 -3.06
C LEU A 118 -0.21 -1.14 -3.95
N ILE A 119 -0.52 -1.92 -4.98
CA ILE A 119 0.48 -2.39 -5.96
C ILE A 119 0.97 -1.25 -6.85
N ASP A 120 0.09 -0.31 -7.21
CA ASP A 120 0.48 0.88 -7.96
C ASP A 120 1.35 1.81 -7.10
N GLU A 121 1.00 2.03 -5.83
CA GLU A 121 1.83 2.81 -4.89
C GLU A 121 3.20 2.15 -4.67
N GLY A 122 3.23 0.82 -4.50
CA GLY A 122 4.49 0.08 -4.37
C GLY A 122 5.40 0.25 -5.57
N ALA A 123 4.87 0.41 -6.79
CA ALA A 123 5.69 0.68 -7.98
C ALA A 123 6.42 2.02 -7.90
N LEU A 124 5.77 3.04 -7.33
CA LEU A 124 6.30 4.40 -7.22
C LEU A 124 7.26 4.51 -6.04
N GLU A 125 6.78 4.07 -4.89
CA GLU A 125 7.45 4.16 -3.60
C GLU A 125 8.73 3.30 -3.61
N LEU A 126 8.70 2.10 -4.21
CA LEU A 126 9.81 1.13 -4.24
C LEU A 126 10.53 1.09 -5.61
N ALA A 127 10.50 2.19 -6.35
CA ALA A 127 11.13 2.26 -7.66
C ALA A 127 12.62 1.88 -7.58
N PHE A 128 13.10 1.08 -8.55
CA PHE A 128 14.47 0.57 -8.62
C PHE A 128 14.90 -0.39 -7.50
N GLU A 129 13.97 -0.89 -6.69
CA GLU A 129 14.27 -1.85 -5.60
C GLU A 129 13.91 -3.31 -5.95
N GLY A 130 13.50 -3.60 -7.19
CA GLY A 130 13.25 -4.98 -7.66
C GLY A 130 11.93 -5.61 -7.18
N ASN A 131 11.05 -4.87 -6.50
CA ASN A 131 9.78 -5.40 -5.99
C ASN A 131 8.70 -5.59 -7.07
N ARG A 132 8.79 -4.88 -8.20
CA ARG A 132 7.68 -4.73 -9.14
C ARG A 132 7.26 -6.05 -9.79
N TRP A 133 8.20 -6.80 -10.36
CA TRP A 133 7.89 -8.07 -11.02
C TRP A 133 7.23 -9.10 -10.09
N PRO A 134 7.82 -9.46 -8.93
CA PRO A 134 7.20 -10.43 -8.04
C PRO A 134 5.83 -9.97 -7.51
N ASP A 135 5.61 -8.66 -7.34
CA ASP A 135 4.29 -8.12 -6.97
C ASP A 135 3.23 -8.37 -8.03
N LEU A 136 3.51 -8.04 -9.29
CA LEU A 136 2.57 -8.28 -10.37
C LEU A 136 2.24 -9.76 -10.51
N VAL A 137 3.26 -10.62 -10.48
CA VAL A 137 3.09 -12.07 -10.62
C VAL A 137 2.24 -12.63 -9.48
N ARG A 138 2.57 -12.28 -8.22
CA ARG A 138 1.86 -12.80 -7.06
C ARG A 138 0.39 -12.39 -7.03
N ILE A 139 0.07 -11.18 -7.49
CA ILE A 139 -1.30 -10.67 -7.55
C ILE A 139 -2.06 -11.34 -8.69
N ALA A 140 -1.48 -11.40 -9.89
CA ALA A 140 -2.07 -12.05 -11.04
C ALA A 140 -2.39 -13.54 -10.74
N ARG A 141 -1.49 -14.26 -10.07
CA ARG A 141 -1.75 -15.64 -9.61
C ARG A 141 -2.89 -15.70 -8.61
N ARG A 142 -2.85 -14.86 -7.56
CA ARG A 142 -3.86 -14.90 -6.48
C ARG A 142 -5.26 -14.59 -6.99
N GLN A 143 -5.39 -13.67 -7.94
CA GLN A 143 -6.66 -13.32 -8.54
C GLN A 143 -7.05 -14.23 -9.71
N ASN A 144 -6.20 -15.20 -10.09
CA ASN A 144 -6.33 -15.97 -11.34
C ASN A 144 -6.58 -15.06 -12.56
N ASN A 145 -5.84 -13.94 -12.63
CA ASN A 145 -6.05 -12.87 -13.60
C ASN A 145 -4.71 -12.47 -14.25
N PRO A 146 -4.29 -13.16 -15.34
CA PRO A 146 -3.08 -12.82 -16.09
C PRO A 146 -3.06 -11.38 -16.62
N ALA A 147 -4.24 -10.83 -16.94
CA ALA A 147 -4.35 -9.47 -17.45
C ALA A 147 -3.87 -8.42 -16.43
N PHE A 148 -3.94 -8.69 -15.13
CA PHE A 148 -3.42 -7.79 -14.09
C PHE A 148 -1.94 -7.45 -14.29
N LEU A 149 -1.12 -8.47 -14.62
CA LEU A 149 0.30 -8.33 -14.91
C LEU A 149 0.51 -7.80 -16.34
N ALA A 150 -0.13 -8.44 -17.33
CA ALA A 150 0.09 -8.13 -18.74
C ALA A 150 -0.23 -6.67 -19.07
N GLU A 151 -1.34 -6.15 -18.54
CA GLU A 151 -1.78 -4.77 -18.79
C GLU A 151 -0.84 -3.75 -18.14
N ARG A 152 -0.35 -4.01 -16.92
CA ARG A 152 0.59 -3.09 -16.25
C ARG A 152 1.94 -3.01 -16.94
N VAL A 153 2.44 -4.13 -17.49
CA VAL A 153 3.66 -4.13 -18.31
C VAL A 153 3.42 -3.43 -19.65
N TYR A 154 2.30 -3.74 -20.31
CA TYR A 154 1.89 -3.10 -21.55
C TYR A 154 1.82 -1.58 -21.43
N GLN A 155 1.14 -1.05 -20.42
CA GLN A 155 0.98 0.40 -20.22
C GLN A 155 2.32 1.12 -20.00
N LYS A 156 3.28 0.47 -19.32
CA LYS A 156 4.65 0.99 -19.19
C LYS A 156 5.32 1.08 -20.56
N LEU A 157 5.32 -0.02 -21.32
CA LEU A 157 5.97 -0.08 -22.63
C LEU A 157 5.33 0.89 -23.63
N LEU A 158 4.00 0.98 -23.62
CA LEU A 158 3.25 1.91 -24.44
C LEU A 158 3.64 3.36 -24.15
N LYS A 159 3.76 3.73 -22.86
CA LYS A 159 4.18 5.08 -22.44
C LYS A 159 5.62 5.40 -22.87
N ASP A 160 6.47 4.39 -22.92
CA ASP A 160 7.86 4.51 -23.38
C ASP A 160 7.99 4.52 -24.92
N GLY A 161 6.88 4.35 -25.66
CA GLY A 161 6.89 4.28 -27.12
C GLY A 161 7.51 3.00 -27.67
N ASP A 162 7.56 1.93 -26.88
CA ASP A 162 8.16 0.66 -27.29
C ASP A 162 7.24 -0.07 -28.30
N PRO A 163 7.70 -0.33 -29.54
CA PRO A 163 6.89 -0.98 -30.57
C PRO A 163 6.53 -2.43 -30.22
N THR A 164 7.20 -3.04 -29.24
CA THR A 164 6.95 -4.41 -28.80
C THR A 164 5.85 -4.52 -27.73
N ALA A 165 5.26 -3.40 -27.26
CA ALA A 165 4.29 -3.37 -26.17
C ALA A 165 3.15 -4.40 -26.35
N SER A 166 2.50 -4.42 -27.52
CA SER A 166 1.41 -5.36 -27.83
C SER A 166 1.87 -6.83 -27.81
N SER A 167 3.08 -7.09 -28.32
CA SER A 167 3.67 -8.43 -28.33
C SER A 167 4.01 -8.91 -26.91
N ALA A 168 4.53 -8.02 -26.07
CA ALA A 168 4.79 -8.30 -24.66
C ALA A 168 3.48 -8.61 -23.91
N ARG A 169 2.43 -7.79 -24.13
CA ARG A 169 1.09 -8.04 -23.56
C ARG A 169 0.57 -9.44 -23.91
N ALA A 170 0.61 -9.81 -25.19
CA ALA A 170 0.12 -11.10 -25.66
C ALA A 170 0.88 -12.27 -25.01
N LYS A 171 2.22 -12.18 -24.91
CA LYS A 171 3.03 -13.19 -24.23
C LYS A 171 2.65 -13.34 -22.75
N LEU A 172 2.47 -12.22 -22.06
CA LEU A 172 2.22 -12.18 -20.61
C LEU A 172 0.81 -12.60 -20.21
N LEU A 173 -0.13 -12.71 -21.15
CA LEU A 173 -1.44 -13.29 -20.88
C LEU A 173 -1.37 -14.81 -20.63
N ASN A 174 -0.30 -15.47 -21.04
CA ASN A 174 -0.05 -16.89 -20.75
C ASN A 174 0.91 -17.04 -19.54
N PRO A 175 0.47 -17.61 -18.40
CA PRO A 175 1.31 -17.83 -17.23
C PRO A 175 2.58 -18.65 -17.46
N GLU A 176 2.59 -19.53 -18.46
CA GLU A 176 3.79 -20.33 -18.82
C GLU A 176 4.97 -19.44 -19.28
N ASN A 177 4.70 -18.20 -19.68
CA ASN A 177 5.71 -17.24 -20.13
C ASN A 177 6.25 -16.33 -19.01
N TRP A 178 5.84 -16.53 -17.75
CA TRP A 178 6.21 -15.61 -16.64
C TRP A 178 7.59 -15.87 -16.03
N TYR A 179 8.17 -17.02 -16.32
CA TYR A 179 9.50 -17.37 -15.83
C TYR A 179 10.39 -17.71 -17.02
N LEU A 180 11.68 -17.44 -16.87
CA LEU A 180 12.66 -17.98 -17.82
C LEU A 180 12.62 -19.50 -17.75
N PRO A 181 12.78 -20.19 -18.90
CA PRO A 181 12.89 -21.64 -18.89
C PRO A 181 14.03 -22.05 -17.97
N PHE A 182 13.75 -22.98 -17.07
CA PHE A 182 14.74 -23.52 -16.15
C PHE A 182 14.94 -25.00 -16.48
N GLU A 183 16.10 -25.33 -17.02
CA GLU A 183 16.50 -26.71 -17.24
C GLU A 183 17.15 -27.25 -15.97
N TRP A 184 16.45 -28.16 -15.29
CA TRP A 184 17.04 -28.94 -14.21
C TRP A 184 18.10 -29.89 -14.80
N LYS A 185 19.34 -29.78 -14.33
CA LYS A 185 20.41 -30.76 -14.56
C LYS A 185 20.60 -31.62 -13.34
#